data_AF-A0A845HB37-F1
#
_entry.id   AF-A0A845HB37-F1
#
_cell.length_a   1.000
_cell.length_b   1.000
_cell.length_c   1.000
_cell.angle_alpha   90.00
_cell.angle_beta   90.00
_cell.angle_gamma   90.00
#
_symmetry.space_group_name_H-M   'P 1'
#
loop_
_entity.id
_entity.type
_entity.pdbx_description
1 polymer ?
#
loop_
_entity_poly.entity_id
_entity_poly.type
_entity_poly.pdbx_seq_one_letter_code
_entity_poly.pdbx_strand_id
1 'polypeptide(L)' 'MTDLHHLKIPTAPSEALAAVLALRELADQIERKAVRKALEDGWTWAQIAEALGVSRQAAHKKHAASLARG' A
#
# COMPACT_ATOMS: atom_id res chain seq x y z
N MET A 1 10.94 -9.74 9.57
CA MET A 1 10.93 -9.06 8.26
C MET A 1 11.24 -10.13 7.23
N THR A 2 10.30 -10.51 6.37
CA THR A 2 10.56 -11.53 5.35
C THR A 2 11.61 -10.98 4.40
N ASP A 3 12.70 -11.73 4.21
CA ASP A 3 13.73 -11.37 3.27
C ASP A 3 13.17 -11.44 1.85
N LEU A 4 13.14 -10.29 1.15
CA LEU A 4 12.67 -10.21 -0.24
C LEU A 4 13.56 -11.05 -1.19
N HIS A 5 14.80 -11.36 -0.80
CA HIS A 5 15.71 -12.20 -1.60
C HIS A 5 15.26 -13.67 -1.70
N HIS A 6 14.37 -14.13 -0.81
CA HIS A 6 13.77 -15.47 -0.91
C HIS A 6 12.55 -15.53 -1.85
N LEU A 7 12.03 -14.39 -2.30
CA LEU A 7 11.03 -14.38 -3.34
C LEU A 7 11.73 -14.71 -4.66
N LYS A 8 11.42 -15.87 -5.24
CA LYS A 8 11.91 -16.24 -6.57
C LYS A 8 11.28 -15.31 -7.61
N ILE A 9 11.97 -14.23 -7.96
CA ILE A 9 11.54 -13.31 -9.01
C ILE A 9 11.82 -13.96 -10.37
N PRO A 10 10.83 -14.03 -11.28
CA PRO A 10 11.07 -14.48 -12.64
C PRO A 10 12.14 -13.66 -13.35
N THR A 11 12.98 -14.30 -14.17
CA THR A 11 14.05 -13.62 -14.93
C THR A 11 13.60 -13.22 -16.32
N ALA A 12 12.55 -13.85 -16.86
CA ALA A 12 11.93 -13.43 -18.11
C ALA A 12 11.28 -12.04 -17.92
N PRO A 13 11.59 -11.02 -18.75
CA PRO A 13 11.11 -9.66 -18.53
C PRO A 13 9.59 -9.54 -18.44
N SER A 14 8.84 -10.28 -19.26
CA SER A 14 7.37 -10.29 -19.22
C SER A 14 6.82 -10.83 -17.90
N GLU A 15 7.37 -11.94 -17.41
CA GLU A 15 6.96 -12.55 -16.15
C GLU A 15 7.36 -11.69 -14.95
N ALA A 16 8.55 -11.08 -14.98
CA ALA A 16 9.02 -10.16 -13.95
C ALA A 16 8.10 -8.93 -13.83
N LEU A 17 7.70 -8.34 -14.95
CA LEU A 17 6.79 -7.20 -14.97
C LEU A 17 5.39 -7.59 -14.50
N ALA A 18 4.90 -8.77 -14.87
CA ALA A 18 3.63 -9.31 -14.35
C ALA A 18 3.69 -9.52 -12.83
N ALA A 19 4.80 -10.04 -12.31
CA ALA A 19 5.00 -10.21 -10.87
C ALA A 19 5.04 -8.85 -10.14
N VAL A 20 5.72 -7.84 -10.70
CA VAL A 20 5.72 -6.48 -10.16
C VAL A 20 4.30 -5.89 -10.10
N LEU A 21 3.50 -6.11 -11.14
CA LEU A 21 2.09 -5.69 -11.18
C LEU A 21 1.28 -6.32 -10.05
N ALA A 22 1.36 -7.65 -9.92
CA ALA A 22 0.66 -8.39 -8.87
C ALA A 22 1.08 -7.94 -7.46
N LEU A 23 2.38 -7.69 -7.25
CA LEU A 23 2.89 -7.20 -5.95
C LEU A 23 2.40 -5.79 -5.63
N ARG A 24 2.32 -4.89 -6.62
CA ARG A 24 1.76 -3.54 -6.44
C ARG A 24 0.28 -3.59 -6.09
N GLU A 25 -0.49 -4.43 -6.77
CA GLU A 25 -1.91 -4.62 -6.47
C GLU A 25 -2.13 -5.16 -5.05
N LEU A 26 -1.31 -6.13 -4.63
CA LEU A 26 -1.36 -6.67 -3.27
C LEU A 26 -0.97 -5.61 -2.24
N ALA A 27 0.11 -4.87 -2.48
CA ALA A 27 0.55 -3.79 -1.60
C ALA A 27 -0.54 -2.72 -1.45
N ASP A 28 -1.16 -2.29 -2.55
CA ASP A 28 -2.25 -1.33 -2.55
C ASP A 28 -3.49 -1.85 -1.78
N GLN A 29 -3.79 -3.14 -1.85
CA GLN A 29 -4.87 -3.75 -1.05
C GLN A 29 -4.56 -3.77 0.44
N ILE A 30 -3.33 -4.15 0.82
CA ILE A 30 -2.89 -4.17 2.21
C ILE A 30 -2.90 -2.75 2.78
N GLU A 31 -2.33 -1.79 2.04
CA GLU A 31 -2.27 -0.39 2.43
C GLU A 31 -3.68 0.17 2.69
N ARG A 32 -4.64 -0.04 1.77
CA ARG A 32 -6.03 0.41 1.97
C ARG A 32 -6.68 -0.17 3.24
N LYS A 33 -6.48 -1.47 3.51
CA LYS A 33 -7.02 -2.13 4.71
C LYS A 33 -6.37 -1.56 5.98
N ALA A 34 -5.05 -1.37 5.97
CA ALA A 34 -4.32 -0.79 7.09
C ALA A 34 -4.74 0.65 7.37
N VAL A 35 -4.88 1.48 6.33
CA VAL A 35 -5.37 2.86 6.47
C VAL A 35 -6.78 2.90 7.05
N ARG A 36 -7.70 2.04 6.57
CA ARG A 36 -9.05 1.94 7.15
C ARG A 36 -8.98 1.61 8.64
N LYS A 37 -8.23 0.57 9.00
CA LYS A 37 -8.09 0.14 10.40
C LYS A 37 -7.47 1.22 11.29
N ALA A 38 -6.47 1.94 10.78
CA ALA A 38 -5.84 3.05 11.50
C ALA A 38 -6.85 4.18 11.79
N LEU A 39 -7.69 4.54 10.82
CA LEU A 39 -8.77 5.52 11.01
C LEU A 39 -9.81 5.03 12.03
N GLU A 40 -10.20 3.75 11.98
CA GLU A 40 -11.09 3.12 12.98
C GLU A 40 -10.47 3.16 14.39
N ASP A 41 -9.15 3.03 14.49
CA ASP A 41 -8.38 3.15 15.74
C ASP A 41 -8.12 4.61 16.16
N GLY A 42 -8.71 5.59 15.47
CA GLY A 42 -8.62 7.01 15.81
C GLY A 42 -7.33 7.69 15.37
N TRP A 43 -6.53 7.08 14.49
CA TRP A 43 -5.34 7.73 13.94
C TRP A 43 -5.72 8.94 13.10
N THR A 44 -4.90 9.98 13.17
CA THR A 44 -4.99 11.14 12.30
C THR A 44 -4.35 10.85 10.94
N TRP A 45 -4.77 11.59 9.91
CA TRP A 45 -4.13 11.56 8.59
C TRP A 45 -2.64 11.90 8.61
N ALA A 46 -2.17 12.66 9.60
CA ALA A 46 -0.75 12.96 9.77
C ALA A 46 0.04 11.72 10.19
N GLN A 47 -0.46 10.98 11.20
CA GLN A 47 0.18 9.73 11.66
C GLN A 47 0.19 8.65 10.58
N ILE A 48 -0.89 8.54 9.81
CA ILE A 48 -0.95 7.62 8.66
C ILE A 48 0.08 8.01 7.60
N ALA A 49 0.19 9.30 7.28
CA ALA A 49 1.14 9.76 6.27
C ALA A 49 2.60 9.58 6.71
N GLU A 50 2.90 9.82 7.99
CA GLU A 50 4.19 9.53 8.60
C GLU A 50 4.54 8.05 8.48
N ALA A 51 3.63 7.16 8.84
CA ALA A 51 3.84 5.71 8.74
C ALA A 51 4.05 5.22 7.28
N LEU A 52 3.42 5.88 6.31
CA LEU A 52 3.55 5.58 4.88
C LEU A 52 4.74 6.31 4.21
N GLY A 53 5.44 7.21 4.92
CA GLY A 53 6.53 8.00 4.36
C GLY A 53 6.09 8.99 3.27
N VAL A 54 4.84 9.47 3.33
CA VAL A 54 4.26 10.43 2.36
C VAL A 54 3.79 11.70 3.05
N SER A 55 3.43 12.72 2.26
CA SER A 55 2.80 13.91 2.84
C SER A 55 1.35 13.62 3.26
N ARG A 56 0.87 14.35 4.29
CA ARG A 56 -0.53 14.29 4.74
C ARG A 56 -1.53 14.49 3.59
N GLN A 57 -1.23 15.43 2.70
CA GLN A 57 -2.07 15.72 1.54
C GLN A 57 -2.09 14.55 0.54
N ALA A 58 -0.94 13.91 0.31
CA ALA A 58 -0.84 12.74 -0.56
C ALA A 58 -1.63 11.56 0.01
N ALA A 59 -1.49 11.26 1.31
CA ALA A 59 -2.25 10.21 1.99
C ALA A 59 -3.77 10.48 1.89
N HIS A 60 -4.21 11.69 2.25
CA HIS A 60 -5.62 12.05 2.19
C HIS A 60 -6.17 11.94 0.75
N LYS A 61 -5.45 12.47 -0.24
CA LYS A 61 -5.87 12.41 -1.65
C LYS A 61 -5.97 10.96 -2.16
N LYS A 62 -5.02 10.09 -1.80
CA LYS A 62 -4.99 8.68 -2.23
C LYS A 62 -6.13 7.88 -1.60
N HIS A 63 -6.41 8.09 -0.31
CA HIS A 63 -7.26 7.18 0.44
C HIS A 63 -8.68 7.69 0.71
N ALA A 64 -8.90 8.99 0.89
CA ALA A 64 -10.22 9.50 1.28
C ALA A 64 -11.32 9.14 0.27
N ALA A 65 -11.05 9.28 -1.03
CA ALA A 65 -12.02 8.94 -2.08
C ALA A 65 -12.21 7.42 -2.26
N SER A 66 -11.18 6.62 -2.00
CA SER A 66 -11.26 5.16 -2.12
C SER A 66 -12.03 4.53 -0.96
N LEU A 67 -11.93 5.12 0.25
CA LEU A 67 -12.62 4.63 1.44
C LEU A 67 -14.09 5.06 1.49
N ALA A 68 -14.46 6.16 0.82
CA ALA A 68 -15.85 6.58 0.72
C ALA A 68 -16.71 5.67 -0.21
N ARG A 69 -16.07 4.80 -1.01
CA ARG A 69 -16.74 3.97 -2.03
C ARG A 69 -16.88 2.49 -1.65
N GLY A 70 -16.44 2.07 -0.47
CA GLY A 70 -16.53 0.66 -0.06
C GLY A 70 -16.40 0.49 1.44
#